data_AF-A0AAN4ZLZ2-F1
#
_entry.id   AF-A0AAN4ZLZ2-F1
#
_cell.length_a   1.000
_cell.length_b   1.000
_cell.length_c   1.000
_cell.angle_alpha   90.00
_cell.angle_beta   90.00
_cell.angle_gamma   90.00
#
_symmetry.space_group_name_H-M   'P 1'
#
loop_
_entity.id
_entity.type
_entity.pdbx_description
1 polymer ?
#
loop_
_entity_poly.entity_id
_entity_poly.type
_entity_poly.pdbx_seq_one_letter_code
_entity_poly.pdbx_strand_id
1 'polypeptide(L)'
;FNQERRWVVHNGHCVLPYLHAGGNATMRLLDDSPYDLLLTDIPRDDPQMFEDDLTLLTHCSASALDERYLSDLIGNWRGPISLAVSLQGTMDAVYVKGKISRALGLLTRRKDADRLTVHVLFPKIEQRTCEESMGELRKHSKSGVFYASYPINTVRNVARLFSSTRYIAFADADYLFSAGFYEKMLELLRKN
;
A
#
# COMPACT_ATOMS: atom_id res chain seq x y z
N PHE A 1 -16.36 -10.52 4.25
CA PHE A 1 -15.53 -10.76 3.05
C PHE A 1 -14.56 -11.89 3.33
N ASN A 2 -14.80 -13.04 2.70
CA ASN A 2 -14.00 -14.26 2.81
C ASN A 2 -13.42 -14.59 1.42
N GLN A 3 -12.83 -13.57 0.76
CA GLN A 3 -12.03 -13.82 -0.44
C GLN A 3 -10.68 -14.35 0.03
N GLU A 4 -10.32 -15.54 -0.44
CA GLU A 4 -9.01 -16.14 -0.23
C GLU A 4 -7.92 -15.12 -0.60
N ARG A 5 -7.01 -14.89 0.35
CA ARG A 5 -5.90 -13.94 0.20
C ARG A 5 -4.98 -14.43 -0.90
N ARG A 6 -5.15 -13.92 -2.12
CA ARG A 6 -4.33 -14.32 -3.25
C ARG A 6 -3.12 -13.40 -3.38
N TRP A 7 -1.93 -13.96 -3.31
CA TRP A 7 -0.71 -13.26 -3.70
C TRP A 7 -0.69 -13.09 -5.22
N VAL A 8 -0.24 -11.92 -5.66
CA VAL A 8 0.02 -11.60 -7.08
C VAL A 8 1.52 -11.41 -7.25
N VAL A 9 2.09 -11.86 -8.36
CA VAL A 9 3.52 -11.67 -8.64
C VAL A 9 3.71 -10.44 -9.51
N HIS A 10 4.51 -9.48 -9.04
CA HIS A 10 4.83 -8.25 -9.78
C HIS A 10 6.33 -7.94 -9.67
N ASN A 11 7.02 -7.83 -10.80
CA ASN A 11 8.45 -7.50 -10.87
C ASN A 11 9.32 -8.30 -9.88
N GLY A 12 9.14 -9.62 -9.86
CA GLY A 12 9.88 -10.53 -8.96
C GLY A 12 9.50 -10.44 -7.49
N HIS A 13 8.37 -9.80 -7.16
CA HIS A 13 7.88 -9.69 -5.78
C HIS A 13 6.50 -10.33 -5.65
N CYS A 14 6.27 -10.98 -4.53
CA CYS A 14 4.94 -11.40 -4.10
C CYS A 14 4.26 -10.21 -3.44
N VAL A 15 3.08 -9.84 -3.94
CA VAL A 15 2.27 -8.72 -3.47
C VAL A 15 0.94 -9.27 -2.96
N LEU A 16 0.61 -8.93 -1.72
CA LEU A 16 -0.74 -9.11 -1.18
C LEU A 16 -1.40 -7.74 -1.20
N PRO A 17 -2.26 -7.46 -2.19
CA PRO A 17 -2.96 -6.21 -2.25
C PRO A 17 -4.06 -6.16 -1.18
N TYR A 18 -4.43 -4.95 -0.75
CA TYR A 18 -5.58 -4.71 0.12
C TYR A 18 -5.54 -5.47 1.45
N LEU A 19 -4.37 -5.55 2.10
CA LEU A 19 -4.26 -6.03 3.49
C LEU A 19 -5.21 -5.26 4.43
N HIS A 20 -5.38 -3.97 4.14
CA HIS A 20 -6.48 -3.13 4.62
C HIS A 20 -7.00 -2.32 3.43
N ALA A 21 -8.32 -2.25 3.29
CA ALA A 21 -9.00 -1.43 2.30
C ALA A 21 -10.10 -0.69 3.05
N GLY A 22 -9.98 0.63 3.15
CA GLY A 22 -11.01 1.46 3.76
C GLY A 22 -12.36 1.35 3.04
N GLY A 23 -13.46 1.79 3.67
CA GLY A 23 -14.81 1.65 3.12
C GLY A 23 -15.03 2.28 1.73
N ASN A 24 -14.18 3.24 1.34
CA ASN A 24 -14.21 3.88 0.02
C ASN A 24 -13.10 3.39 -0.92
N ALA A 25 -12.42 2.27 -0.60
CA ALA A 25 -11.43 1.71 -1.49
C ALA A 25 -12.14 1.21 -2.76
N THR A 26 -12.05 1.97 -3.84
CA THR A 26 -12.54 1.59 -5.15
C THR A 26 -11.67 0.46 -5.70
N MET A 27 -12.02 -0.78 -5.32
CA MET A 27 -11.41 -2.03 -5.80
C MET A 27 -11.80 -2.27 -7.27
N ARG A 28 -11.25 -1.48 -8.20
CA ARG A 28 -11.48 -1.66 -9.65
C ARG A 28 -10.48 -2.59 -10.33
N LEU A 29 -9.49 -3.12 -9.60
CA LEU A 29 -8.35 -3.86 -10.18
C LEU A 29 -8.36 -5.37 -9.91
N LEU A 30 -9.42 -5.91 -9.33
CA LEU A 30 -9.58 -7.35 -9.05
C LEU A 30 -10.92 -7.85 -9.60
N ASP A 31 -11.22 -7.53 -10.87
CA ASP A 31 -12.28 -8.26 -11.58
C ASP A 31 -11.84 -9.74 -11.72
N ASP A 32 -12.81 -10.66 -11.75
CA ASP A 32 -12.73 -12.10 -11.46
C ASP A 32 -11.82 -12.97 -12.38
N SER A 33 -10.83 -12.38 -13.06
CA SER A 33 -9.88 -13.12 -13.88
C SER A 33 -8.89 -13.91 -13.02
N PRO A 34 -8.79 -15.24 -13.20
CA PRO A 34 -7.81 -16.06 -12.49
C PRO A 34 -6.36 -15.85 -12.97
N TYR A 35 -6.14 -14.92 -13.89
CA TYR A 35 -4.84 -14.61 -14.47
C TYR A 35 -4.38 -13.22 -14.03
N ASP A 36 -3.12 -13.12 -13.58
CA ASP A 36 -2.35 -11.93 -13.17
C ASP A 36 -2.26 -10.79 -14.23
N LEU A 37 -3.08 -10.81 -15.28
CA LEU A 37 -3.07 -9.89 -16.42
C LEU A 37 -3.66 -8.50 -16.11
N LEU A 38 -4.36 -8.31 -14.98
CA LEU A 38 -5.05 -7.05 -14.68
C LEU A 38 -4.14 -5.93 -14.15
N LEU A 39 -2.91 -6.22 -13.72
CA LEU A 39 -1.96 -5.16 -13.33
C LEU A 39 -1.31 -4.47 -14.55
N THR A 40 -1.32 -5.12 -15.72
CA THR A 40 -0.83 -4.54 -16.97
C THR A 40 -1.92 -3.79 -17.73
N ASP A 41 -3.18 -4.19 -17.57
CA ASP A 41 -4.34 -3.61 -18.25
C ASP A 41 -5.10 -2.56 -17.41
N ILE A 42 -4.40 -1.87 -16.49
CA ILE A 42 -4.95 -0.61 -15.97
C ILE A 42 -5.18 0.27 -17.20
N PRO A 43 -6.39 0.80 -17.44
CA PRO A 43 -6.66 1.67 -18.57
C PRO A 43 -5.95 3.01 -18.31
N ARG A 44 -4.63 3.02 -18.52
CA ARG A 44 -3.76 4.19 -18.39
C ARG A 44 -4.13 5.26 -19.41
N ASP A 45 -4.84 4.86 -20.46
CA ASP A 45 -5.20 5.68 -21.61
C ASP A 45 -6.64 6.21 -21.55
N ASP A 46 -7.44 5.87 -20.52
CA ASP A 46 -8.75 6.49 -20.30
C ASP A 46 -8.82 7.27 -18.97
N PRO A 47 -8.49 8.58 -19.01
CA PRO A 47 -8.59 9.48 -17.86
C PRO A 47 -9.99 9.54 -17.22
N GLN A 48 -11.06 9.18 -17.94
CA GLN A 48 -12.42 9.22 -17.42
C GLN A 48 -12.72 8.05 -16.46
N MET A 49 -11.89 7.01 -16.45
CA MET A 49 -12.02 5.89 -15.51
C MET A 49 -11.46 6.20 -14.12
N PHE A 50 -10.69 7.28 -13.98
CA PHE A 50 -10.12 7.69 -12.70
C PHE A 50 -11.06 8.64 -11.95
N GLU A 51 -11.11 8.48 -10.63
CA GLU A 51 -11.77 9.45 -9.77
C GLU A 51 -11.04 10.78 -9.84
N ASP A 52 -11.76 11.88 -10.03
CA ASP A 52 -11.21 13.24 -10.03
C ASP A 52 -10.82 13.64 -8.60
N ASP A 53 -9.79 12.99 -8.07
CA ASP A 53 -9.30 13.11 -6.70
C ASP A 53 -7.77 12.98 -6.65
N LEU A 54 -7.17 13.14 -5.48
CA LEU A 54 -5.74 13.13 -5.21
C LEU A 54 -5.39 12.06 -4.17
N THR A 55 -4.76 10.96 -4.60
CA THR A 55 -4.23 9.95 -3.68
C THR A 55 -2.80 10.29 -3.26
N LEU A 56 -2.53 10.19 -1.96
CA LEU A 56 -1.15 10.14 -1.45
C LEU A 56 -0.60 8.72 -1.60
N LEU A 57 0.47 8.60 -2.39
CA LEU A 57 1.25 7.40 -2.56
C LEU A 57 2.42 7.45 -1.58
N THR A 58 2.47 6.47 -0.69
CA THR A 58 3.52 6.38 0.32
C THR A 58 3.98 4.93 0.52
N HIS A 59 5.13 4.78 1.15
CA HIS A 59 5.78 3.50 1.29
C HIS A 59 6.72 3.44 2.49
N CYS A 60 6.90 2.24 3.02
CA CYS A 60 7.91 1.97 4.04
C CYS A 60 8.33 0.49 4.03
N SER A 61 9.36 0.15 4.81
CA SER A 61 9.55 -1.23 5.26
C SER A 61 8.63 -1.53 6.43
N ALA A 62 8.34 -2.80 6.69
CA ALA A 62 7.57 -3.22 7.85
C ALA A 62 8.22 -2.75 9.17
N SER A 63 9.56 -2.69 9.23
CA SER A 63 10.31 -2.22 10.40
C SER A 63 10.18 -0.72 10.64
N ALA A 64 10.04 0.08 9.57
CA ALA A 64 9.87 1.52 9.63
C ALA A 64 8.40 1.95 9.78
N LEU A 65 7.46 0.99 9.81
CA LEU A 65 6.05 1.27 10.01
C LEU A 65 5.78 1.68 11.47
N ASP A 66 5.65 2.97 11.68
CA ASP A 66 5.32 3.57 12.98
C ASP A 66 3.82 3.92 13.07
N GLU A 67 3.19 3.49 14.16
CA GLU A 67 1.75 3.66 14.35
C GLU A 67 1.31 5.11 14.56
N ARG A 68 2.14 5.94 15.23
CA ARG A 68 1.82 7.34 15.51
C ARG A 68 1.98 8.16 14.25
N TYR A 69 3.10 8.02 13.54
CA TYR A 69 3.32 8.69 12.27
C TYR A 69 2.22 8.35 11.26
N LEU A 70 1.85 7.08 11.14
CA LEU A 70 0.77 6.69 10.23
C LEU A 70 -0.58 7.31 10.64
N SER A 71 -0.90 7.33 11.93
CA SER A 71 -2.13 7.98 12.43
C SER A 71 -2.15 9.47 12.11
N ASP A 72 -1.04 10.18 12.35
CA ASP A 72 -0.91 11.61 12.10
C ASP A 72 -0.96 11.91 10.59
N LEU A 73 -0.32 11.07 9.77
CA LEU A 73 -0.38 11.16 8.31
C LEU A 73 -1.82 11.07 7.81
N ILE A 74 -2.57 10.04 8.25
CA ILE A 74 -3.98 9.85 7.89
C ILE A 74 -4.82 11.05 8.34
N GLY A 75 -4.62 11.50 9.59
CA GLY A 75 -5.38 12.60 10.18
C GLY A 75 -5.14 13.96 9.50
N ASN A 76 -3.90 14.21 9.06
CA ASN A 76 -3.50 15.46 8.41
C ASN A 76 -3.81 15.47 6.92
N TRP A 77 -3.54 14.36 6.22
CA TRP A 77 -3.76 14.26 4.78
C TRP A 77 -5.24 14.34 4.44
N ARG A 78 -6.10 13.58 5.13
CA ARG A 78 -7.56 13.61 4.91
C ARG A 78 -8.04 13.35 3.48
N GLY A 79 -7.19 12.91 2.56
CA GLY A 79 -7.56 12.34 1.27
C GLY A 79 -7.31 10.83 1.23
N PRO A 80 -7.52 10.18 0.07
CA PRO A 80 -7.11 8.80 -0.16
C PRO A 80 -5.60 8.60 0.04
N ILE A 81 -5.20 7.48 0.64
CA ILE A 81 -3.81 7.06 0.84
C ILE A 81 -3.64 5.64 0.33
N SER A 82 -2.65 5.43 -0.54
CA SER A 82 -2.15 4.11 -0.89
C SER A 82 -0.78 3.90 -0.26
N LEU A 83 -0.70 3.00 0.71
CA LEU A 83 0.52 2.64 1.43
C LEU A 83 1.01 1.26 0.97
N ALA A 84 2.24 1.19 0.48
CA ALA A 84 2.91 -0.08 0.22
C ALA A 84 3.98 -0.38 1.28
N VAL A 85 3.93 -1.58 1.86
CA VAL A 85 4.83 -2.00 2.95
C VAL A 85 5.68 -3.19 2.51
N SER A 86 6.99 -3.00 2.44
CA SER A 86 7.93 -4.10 2.18
C SER A 86 8.13 -4.93 3.44
N LEU A 87 7.77 -6.21 3.38
CA LEU A 87 8.04 -7.17 4.44
C LEU A 87 9.52 -7.54 4.45
N GLN A 88 10.06 -7.70 5.66
CA GLN A 88 11.47 -7.92 5.90
C GLN A 88 11.64 -8.86 7.10
N GLY A 89 12.53 -9.82 6.95
CA GLY A 89 12.87 -10.77 8.00
C GLY A 89 11.66 -11.56 8.56
N THR A 90 11.43 -11.47 9.86
CA THR A 90 10.31 -12.14 10.56
C THR A 90 8.98 -11.39 10.45
N MET A 91 8.97 -10.16 9.94
CA MET A 91 7.77 -9.31 9.89
C MET A 91 6.89 -9.72 8.72
N ASP A 92 5.72 -10.24 9.02
CA ASP A 92 4.77 -10.74 8.03
C ASP A 92 3.52 -9.83 7.90
N ALA A 93 2.57 -10.26 7.08
CA ALA A 93 1.30 -9.56 6.91
C ALA A 93 0.51 -9.42 8.24
N VAL A 94 0.66 -10.34 9.19
CA VAL A 94 -0.01 -10.27 10.51
C VAL A 94 0.60 -9.16 11.35
N TYR A 95 1.94 -9.05 11.37
CA TYR A 95 2.66 -7.96 12.00
C TYR A 95 2.21 -6.60 11.46
N VAL A 96 2.21 -6.44 10.13
CA VAL A 96 1.76 -5.20 9.49
C VAL A 96 0.31 -4.92 9.82
N LYS A 97 -0.59 -5.91 9.72
CA LYS A 97 -2.00 -5.72 10.06
C LYS A 97 -2.18 -5.24 11.51
N GLY A 98 -1.43 -5.78 12.46
CA GLY A 98 -1.45 -5.33 13.85
C GLY A 98 -0.99 -3.88 14.02
N LYS A 99 0.06 -3.46 13.30
CA LYS A 99 0.53 -2.07 13.25
C LYS A 99 -0.55 -1.14 12.70
N ILE A 100 -1.17 -1.50 11.57
CA ILE A 100 -2.27 -0.74 10.97
C ILE A 100 -3.45 -0.62 11.94
N SER A 101 -3.91 -1.72 12.55
CA SER A 101 -5.02 -1.68 13.50
C SER A 101 -4.74 -0.75 14.70
N ARG A 102 -3.51 -0.72 15.20
CA ARG A 102 -3.11 0.21 16.26
C ARG A 102 -3.10 1.67 15.78
N ALA A 103 -2.54 1.95 14.61
CA ALA A 103 -2.57 3.29 14.02
C ALA A 103 -4.00 3.81 13.82
N LEU A 104 -4.89 2.99 13.25
CA LEU A 104 -6.31 3.31 13.10
C LEU A 104 -7.02 3.48 14.45
N GLY A 105 -6.52 2.81 15.49
CA GLY A 105 -6.92 2.96 16.89
C GLY A 105 -6.69 4.35 17.46
N LEU A 106 -5.65 5.05 16.98
CA LEU A 106 -5.21 6.37 17.45
C LEU A 106 -5.92 7.54 16.75
N LEU A 107 -6.65 7.28 15.66
CA LEU A 107 -7.33 8.32 14.89
C LEU A 107 -8.39 9.04 15.72
N THR A 108 -8.32 10.37 15.74
CA THR A 108 -9.37 11.21 16.34
C THR A 108 -10.70 11.08 15.59
N ARG A 109 -10.66 10.93 14.25
CA ARG A 109 -11.84 10.76 13.40
C ARG A 109 -11.84 9.39 12.74
N ARG A 110 -12.71 8.50 13.22
CA ARG A 110 -12.80 7.11 12.74
C ARG A 110 -13.01 6.98 11.23
N LYS A 111 -13.77 7.90 10.61
CA LYS A 111 -14.00 7.91 9.16
C LYS A 111 -12.75 8.14 8.31
N ASP A 112 -11.67 8.68 8.87
CA ASP A 112 -10.42 8.83 8.12
C ASP A 112 -9.75 7.47 7.87
N ALA A 113 -10.10 6.43 8.64
CA ALA A 113 -9.65 5.06 8.40
C ALA A 113 -10.10 4.51 7.03
N ASP A 114 -11.22 5.01 6.50
CA ASP A 114 -11.79 4.58 5.23
C ASP A 114 -11.00 5.09 4.01
N ARG A 115 -10.01 5.95 4.25
CA ARG A 115 -9.17 6.56 3.23
C ARG A 115 -7.83 5.83 3.05
N LEU A 116 -7.49 4.93 3.97
CA LEU A 116 -6.26 4.17 3.91
C LEU A 116 -6.48 2.87 3.13
N THR A 117 -5.59 2.61 2.19
CA THR A 117 -5.40 1.30 1.57
C THR A 117 -3.97 0.84 1.80
N VAL A 118 -3.79 -0.42 2.16
CA VAL A 118 -2.48 -1.00 2.51
C VAL A 118 -2.21 -2.23 1.65
N HIS A 119 -1.04 -2.25 1.02
CA HIS A 119 -0.52 -3.37 0.25
C HIS A 119 0.77 -3.85 0.89
N VAL A 120 1.00 -5.15 0.93
CA VAL A 120 2.27 -5.70 1.44
C VAL A 120 2.98 -6.48 0.36
N LEU A 121 4.31 -6.41 0.34
CA LEU A 121 5.09 -7.09 -0.67
C LEU A 121 6.41 -7.63 -0.11
N PHE A 122 6.96 -8.65 -0.75
CA PHE A 122 8.26 -9.20 -0.43
C PHE A 122 8.93 -9.86 -1.65
N PRO A 123 10.26 -10.02 -1.66
CA PRO A 123 10.95 -10.67 -2.77
C PRO A 123 10.48 -12.12 -2.97
N LYS A 124 10.09 -12.45 -4.21
CA LYS A 124 9.75 -13.82 -4.58
C LYS A 124 11.05 -14.59 -4.82
N ILE A 125 11.16 -15.80 -4.26
CA ILE A 125 12.25 -16.71 -4.60
C ILE A 125 11.88 -17.40 -5.93
N GLU A 126 12.85 -17.45 -6.85
CA GLU A 126 12.66 -18.12 -8.15
C GLU A 126 12.13 -19.54 -7.97
N GLN A 127 11.25 -19.97 -8.88
CA GLN A 127 10.64 -21.30 -8.90
C GLN A 127 9.76 -21.69 -7.70
N ARG A 128 9.71 -20.89 -6.63
CA ARG A 128 8.86 -21.12 -5.44
C ARG A 128 7.51 -20.41 -5.52
N THR A 129 6.52 -20.87 -4.77
CA THR A 129 5.27 -20.12 -4.53
C THR A 129 5.53 -18.93 -3.60
N CYS A 130 4.54 -18.04 -3.45
CA CYS A 130 4.64 -16.92 -2.52
C CYS A 130 4.64 -17.40 -1.07
N GLU A 131 3.84 -18.40 -0.75
CA GLU A 131 3.78 -19.03 0.57
C GLU A 131 5.14 -19.64 0.94
N GLU A 132 5.76 -20.36 0.01
CA GLU A 132 7.09 -20.95 0.20
C GLU A 132 8.18 -19.87 0.36
N SER A 133 8.14 -18.83 -0.49
CA SER A 133 9.08 -17.71 -0.45
C SER A 133 8.99 -16.96 0.90
N MET A 134 7.78 -16.74 1.41
CA MET A 134 7.55 -16.17 2.75
C MET A 134 8.12 -17.07 3.85
N GLY A 135 7.92 -18.38 3.74
CA GLY A 135 8.47 -19.36 4.67
C GLY A 135 9.99 -19.28 4.79
N GLU A 136 10.70 -19.10 3.66
CA GLU A 136 12.16 -18.95 3.65
C GLU A 136 12.66 -17.61 4.20
N LEU A 137 11.98 -16.50 3.89
CA LEU A 137 12.34 -15.19 4.44
C LEU A 137 12.37 -15.21 5.97
N ARG A 138 11.38 -15.88 6.58
CA ARG A 138 11.29 -16.06 8.04
C ARG A 138 12.39 -16.97 8.62
N LYS A 139 12.98 -17.86 7.83
CA LYS A 139 14.10 -18.72 8.27
C LYS A 139 15.41 -17.93 8.26
N HIS A 140 15.68 -17.21 7.16
CA HIS A 140 16.91 -16.43 6.99
C HIS A 140 17.03 -15.25 7.96
N SER A 141 15.89 -14.70 8.41
CA SER A 141 15.88 -13.65 9.43
C SER A 141 16.44 -14.09 10.79
N LYS A 142 16.47 -15.40 11.07
CA LYS A 142 16.96 -15.94 12.34
C LYS A 142 18.49 -16.10 12.39
N SER A 143 19.20 -15.99 11.25
CA SER A 143 20.65 -16.18 11.17
C SER A 143 21.47 -14.90 11.40
N GLY A 144 20.85 -13.82 11.92
CA GLY A 144 21.55 -12.68 12.53
C GLY A 144 22.12 -11.62 11.58
N VAL A 145 22.17 -11.85 10.26
CA VAL A 145 22.61 -10.83 9.27
C VAL A 145 21.58 -10.74 8.16
N PHE A 146 20.54 -9.91 8.35
CA PHE A 146 19.60 -9.56 7.30
C PHE A 146 19.90 -8.13 6.84
N TYR A 147 20.72 -7.99 5.80
CA TYR A 147 20.74 -6.75 5.01
C TYR A 147 19.44 -6.72 4.22
N ALA A 148 18.42 -6.09 4.81
CA ALA A 148 17.15 -5.91 4.15
C ALA A 148 17.35 -4.96 2.96
N SER A 149 17.54 -5.50 1.76
CA SER A 149 17.41 -4.67 0.56
C SER A 149 15.97 -4.15 0.54
N TYR A 150 15.82 -2.82 0.54
CA TYR A 150 14.53 -2.15 0.46
C TYR A 150 14.30 -1.77 -1.01
N PRO A 151 13.39 -2.46 -1.74
CA PRO A 151 13.23 -2.26 -3.18
C PRO A 151 12.37 -1.01 -3.45
N ILE A 152 12.88 0.18 -3.10
CA ILE A 152 12.13 1.44 -3.04
C ILE A 152 11.29 1.71 -4.29
N ASN A 153 11.84 1.48 -5.48
CA ASN A 153 11.14 1.69 -6.74
C ASN A 153 9.98 0.72 -6.92
N THR A 154 10.16 -0.56 -6.55
CA THR A 154 9.10 -1.56 -6.60
C THR A 154 7.99 -1.24 -5.61
N VAL A 155 8.34 -0.85 -4.38
CA VAL A 155 7.36 -0.51 -3.34
C VAL A 155 6.53 0.71 -3.76
N ARG A 156 7.18 1.77 -4.27
CA ARG A 156 6.50 2.96 -4.84
C ARG A 156 5.55 2.59 -5.97
N ASN A 157 5.99 1.74 -6.89
CA ASN A 157 5.17 1.29 -8.01
C ASN A 157 3.96 0.48 -7.54
N VAL A 158 4.12 -0.39 -6.53
CA VAL A 158 2.98 -1.11 -5.94
C VAL A 158 1.98 -0.13 -5.34
N ALA A 159 2.40 0.89 -4.58
CA ALA A 159 1.48 1.90 -4.06
C ALA A 159 0.73 2.61 -5.20
N ARG A 160 1.43 2.96 -6.28
CA ARG A 160 0.86 3.62 -7.46
C ARG A 160 -0.13 2.73 -8.22
N LEU A 161 0.18 1.45 -8.40
CA LEU A 161 -0.65 0.52 -9.18
C LEU A 161 -2.07 0.42 -8.66
N PHE A 162 -2.25 0.56 -7.34
CA PHE A 162 -3.55 0.44 -6.69
C PHE A 162 -4.26 1.77 -6.43
N SER A 163 -3.77 2.88 -6.99
CA SER A 163 -4.45 4.17 -6.92
C SER A 163 -5.49 4.28 -8.04
N SER A 164 -6.72 4.67 -7.68
CA SER A 164 -7.85 4.89 -8.59
C SER A 164 -8.06 6.36 -8.95
N THR A 165 -7.18 7.27 -8.52
CA THR A 165 -7.38 8.70 -8.65
C THR A 165 -6.56 9.31 -9.77
N ARG A 166 -7.10 10.37 -10.39
CA ARG A 166 -6.49 11.07 -11.52
C ARG A 166 -5.18 11.75 -11.13
N TYR A 167 -5.11 12.30 -9.92
CA TYR A 167 -3.91 12.95 -9.41
C TYR A 167 -3.25 12.09 -8.34
N ILE A 168 -1.93 12.19 -8.27
CA ILE A 168 -1.12 11.47 -7.29
C ILE A 168 -0.12 12.43 -6.64
N ALA A 169 0.03 12.32 -5.32
CA ALA A 169 1.11 12.92 -4.57
C ALA A 169 2.04 11.81 -4.09
N PHE A 170 3.36 12.04 -4.07
CA PHE A 170 4.32 11.08 -3.53
C PHE A 170 5.01 11.66 -2.31
N ALA A 171 5.07 10.89 -1.23
CA ALA A 171 5.92 11.18 -0.08
C ALA A 171 6.31 9.92 0.67
N ASP A 172 7.47 9.95 1.32
CA ASP A 172 7.90 8.89 2.22
C ASP A 172 6.98 8.85 3.46
N ALA A 173 6.85 7.68 4.11
CA ALA A 173 5.83 7.46 5.16
C ALA A 173 6.07 8.24 6.47
N ASP A 174 7.26 8.79 6.64
CA ASP A 174 7.67 9.66 7.74
C ASP A 174 7.46 11.15 7.44
N TYR A 175 7.01 11.50 6.23
CA TYR A 175 6.73 12.87 5.85
C TYR A 175 5.30 13.27 6.22
N LEU A 176 5.16 14.18 7.19
CA LEU A 176 3.86 14.69 7.61
C LEU A 176 3.46 15.94 6.83
N PHE A 177 2.20 15.94 6.37
CA PHE A 177 1.59 17.11 5.73
C PHE A 177 0.96 18.02 6.78
N SER A 178 0.90 19.32 6.50
CA SER A 178 0.06 20.23 7.27
C SER A 178 -1.42 19.91 7.03
N ALA A 179 -2.25 20.00 8.07
CA ALA A 179 -3.70 19.87 7.90
C ALA A 179 -4.25 20.83 6.83
N GLY A 180 -5.13 20.32 5.96
CA GLY A 180 -5.71 21.10 4.87
C GLY A 180 -4.88 21.16 3.59
N PHE A 181 -3.72 20.49 3.54
CA PHE A 181 -2.86 20.49 2.35
C PHE A 181 -3.51 19.78 1.16
N TYR A 182 -4.12 18.62 1.38
CA TYR A 182 -4.83 17.85 0.36
C TYR A 182 -5.93 18.68 -0.33
N GLU A 183 -6.79 19.35 0.45
CA GLU A 183 -7.91 20.13 -0.10
C GLU A 183 -7.41 21.28 -0.99
N LYS A 184 -6.36 21.98 -0.55
CA LYS A 184 -5.72 23.06 -1.32
C LYS A 184 -5.12 22.54 -2.62
N MET A 185 -4.42 21.41 -2.57
CA MET A 185 -3.78 20.84 -3.75
C MET A 185 -4.81 20.32 -4.76
N LEU A 186 -5.85 19.63 -4.28
CA LEU A 186 -6.91 19.11 -5.14
C LEU A 186 -7.66 20.26 -5.85
N GLU A 187 -7.92 21.38 -5.15
CA GLU A 187 -8.53 22.55 -5.76
C GLU A 187 -7.68 23.14 -6.89
N LEU A 188 -6.35 23.22 -6.70
CA LEU A 188 -5.42 23.71 -7.72
C LEU A 188 -5.33 22.76 -8.92
N LEU A 189 -5.33 21.46 -8.67
CA LEU A 189 -5.23 20.43 -9.71
C LEU A 189 -6.46 20.41 -10.62
N ARG A 190 -7.66 20.60 -10.05
CA ARG A 190 -8.92 20.64 -10.83
C ARG A 190 -9.10 21.89 -11.70
N LYS A 191 -8.34 22.95 -11.45
CA LYS A 191 -8.42 24.20 -12.22
C LYS A 191 -7.58 24.18 -13.50
N ASN A 192 -6.72 23.18 -13.67
CA ASN A 192 -5.84 22.98 -14.82
C ASN A 192 -6.21 21.70 -15.58
#